data_AF-A0AA97DQ93-F1
#
_entry.id   AF-A0AA97DQ93-F1
#
_cell.length_a   1.000
_cell.length_b   1.000
_cell.length_c   1.000
_cell.angle_alpha   90.00
_cell.angle_beta   90.00
_cell.angle_gamma   90.00
#
_symmetry.space_group_name_H-M   'P 1'
#
loop_
_entity.id
_entity.type
_entity.pdbx_description
1 polymer ?
#
loop_
_entity_poly.entity_id
_entity_poly.type
_entity_poly.pdbx_seq_one_letter_code
_entity_poly.pdbx_strand_id
1 'polypeptide(L)'
;MKIVRISNGIVQEIIPVAAAPVESWYGAAFAALCVEAPDEVEQNWIYDRETGSFFPPAAEPKPPRPSEEEILAPQMRTAVRALLAPCAVLTDDQALAMPDLVRTWEEALEAGAALDTATVLRHDGVTYRVVQPVTPQAHQPPGSEGMLAVYRPIETAHAGTEEDPIPFVYGMDALAGLYYSYAGGLYQVAEGGDMKPCVWLPDSGIWQWIRIEKVQKTSHNGGETE
;
A
#
# COMPACT_ATOMS: atom_id res chain seq x y z
N MET A 1 -44.34 20.51 -14.30
CA MET A 1 -43.33 20.17 -15.31
C MET A 1 -42.23 21.19 -15.24
N LYS A 2 -40.98 20.76 -15.33
CA LYS A 2 -39.78 21.61 -15.33
C LYS A 2 -38.89 21.28 -16.52
N ILE A 3 -38.02 22.20 -16.88
CA ILE A 3 -37.05 21.98 -17.93
C ILE A 3 -35.76 21.51 -17.30
N VAL A 4 -35.18 20.42 -17.80
CA VAL A 4 -33.91 19.88 -17.31
C VAL A 4 -32.93 19.72 -18.45
N ARG A 5 -31.63 19.93 -18.18
CA ARG A 5 -30.56 19.67 -19.14
C ARG A 5 -30.05 18.25 -18.99
N ILE A 6 -29.99 17.53 -20.10
CA ILE A 6 -29.46 16.17 -20.14
C ILE A 6 -28.05 16.17 -20.72
N SER A 7 -27.15 15.50 -20.03
CA SER A 7 -25.78 15.24 -20.50
C SER A 7 -25.45 13.78 -20.26
N ASN A 8 -24.99 13.07 -21.29
CA ASN A 8 -24.65 11.64 -21.23
C ASN A 8 -25.75 10.74 -20.62
N GLY A 9 -27.02 11.07 -20.87
CA GLY A 9 -28.15 10.31 -20.30
C GLY A 9 -28.40 10.58 -18.82
N ILE A 10 -27.87 11.66 -18.26
CA ILE A 10 -28.06 12.05 -16.87
C ILE A 10 -28.62 13.48 -16.82
N VAL A 11 -29.56 13.72 -15.91
CA VAL A 11 -30.06 15.05 -15.56
C VAL A 11 -28.94 15.84 -14.90
N GLN A 12 -28.29 16.72 -15.67
CA GLN A 12 -27.14 17.46 -15.18
C GLN A 12 -27.58 18.71 -14.42
N GLU A 13 -28.63 19.40 -14.86
CA GLU A 13 -29.10 20.66 -14.27
C GLU A 13 -30.62 20.80 -14.41
N ILE A 14 -31.26 21.42 -13.42
CA ILE A 14 -32.67 21.84 -13.48
C ILE A 14 -32.69 23.32 -13.87
N ILE A 15 -33.37 23.64 -14.98
CA ILE A 15 -33.42 25.00 -15.51
C ILE A 15 -34.46 25.82 -14.72
N PRO A 16 -34.10 27.00 -14.19
CA PRO A 16 -35.03 27.86 -13.48
C PRO A 16 -36.22 28.26 -14.37
N VAL A 17 -37.43 28.29 -13.80
CA VAL A 17 -38.65 28.69 -14.52
C VAL A 17 -38.55 30.10 -15.12
N ALA A 18 -37.85 31.01 -14.44
CA ALA A 18 -37.61 32.37 -14.92
C ALA A 18 -36.76 32.44 -16.21
N ALA A 19 -36.07 31.34 -16.55
CA ALA A 19 -35.20 31.25 -17.71
C ALA A 19 -35.90 30.63 -18.94
N ALA A 20 -37.24 30.60 -18.95
CA ALA A 20 -38.03 30.20 -20.11
C ALA A 20 -38.37 31.42 -21.01
N PRO A 21 -38.26 31.32 -22.35
CA PRO A 21 -37.73 30.18 -23.11
C PRO A 21 -36.19 30.09 -23.01
N VAL A 22 -35.67 28.88 -22.83
CA VAL A 22 -34.25 28.60 -22.55
C VAL A 22 -33.32 29.17 -23.62
N GLU A 23 -33.72 29.10 -24.88
CA GLU A 23 -32.95 29.59 -26.02
C GLU A 23 -32.61 31.09 -25.91
N SER A 24 -33.52 31.91 -25.36
CA SER A 24 -33.29 33.35 -25.20
C SER A 24 -32.22 33.70 -24.16
N TRP A 25 -31.95 32.77 -23.23
CA TRP A 25 -31.00 32.98 -22.14
C TRP A 25 -29.67 32.26 -22.38
N TYR A 26 -29.72 31.04 -22.92
CA TYR A 26 -28.57 30.13 -23.00
C TYR A 26 -28.21 29.73 -24.45
N GLY A 27 -28.99 30.15 -25.44
CA GLY A 27 -28.76 29.86 -26.86
C GLY A 27 -29.28 28.51 -27.34
N ALA A 28 -29.37 28.35 -28.66
CA ALA A 28 -30.01 27.20 -29.31
C ALA A 28 -29.31 25.85 -29.01
N ALA A 29 -27.98 25.83 -28.96
CA ALA A 29 -27.21 24.62 -28.69
C ALA A 29 -27.47 24.08 -27.27
N PHE A 30 -27.65 24.96 -26.30
CA PHE A 30 -27.97 24.59 -24.93
C PHE A 30 -29.44 24.15 -24.81
N ALA A 31 -30.36 24.90 -25.43
CA ALA A 31 -31.77 24.56 -25.46
C ALA A 31 -32.04 23.19 -26.11
N ALA A 32 -31.24 22.77 -27.10
CA ALA A 32 -31.32 21.46 -27.72
C ALA A 32 -30.96 20.29 -26.79
N LEU A 33 -30.27 20.56 -25.66
CA LEU A 33 -29.96 19.57 -24.63
C LEU A 33 -31.00 19.55 -23.49
N CYS A 34 -32.01 20.40 -23.58
CA CYS A 34 -33.06 20.52 -22.57
C CYS A 34 -34.29 19.68 -22.95
N VAL A 35 -34.88 19.03 -21.95
CA VAL A 35 -36.12 18.26 -22.09
C VAL A 35 -37.09 18.66 -20.98
N GLU A 36 -38.39 18.53 -21.25
CA GLU A 36 -39.41 18.66 -20.20
C GLU A 36 -39.42 17.40 -19.33
N ALA A 37 -39.44 17.59 -18.02
CA ALA A 37 -39.44 16.54 -17.03
C ALA A 37 -40.55 16.77 -15.99
N PRO A 38 -41.08 15.68 -15.38
CA PRO A 38 -41.92 15.78 -14.19
C PRO A 38 -41.24 16.56 -13.05
N ASP A 39 -42.03 17.20 -12.19
CA ASP A 39 -41.50 18.06 -11.11
C ASP A 39 -40.70 17.30 -10.05
N GLU A 40 -40.87 15.98 -9.99
CA GLU A 40 -40.19 15.03 -9.11
C GLU A 40 -38.77 14.62 -9.57
N VAL A 41 -38.41 14.88 -10.83
CA VAL A 41 -37.08 14.49 -11.37
C VAL A 41 -35.96 15.30 -10.74
N GLU A 42 -35.02 14.70 -10.04
CA GLU A 42 -33.89 15.43 -9.45
C GLU A 42 -32.64 15.42 -10.33
N GLN A 43 -31.67 16.25 -9.96
CA GLN A 43 -30.33 16.19 -10.54
C GLN A 43 -29.73 14.79 -10.32
N ASN A 44 -28.92 14.32 -11.26
CA ASN A 44 -28.30 12.97 -11.30
C ASN A 44 -29.26 11.80 -11.59
N TRP A 45 -30.53 12.06 -11.90
CA TRP A 45 -31.42 11.03 -12.43
C TRP A 45 -30.99 10.61 -13.84
N ILE A 46 -31.17 9.33 -14.13
CA ILE A 46 -30.87 8.74 -15.43
C ILE A 46 -32.04 9.02 -16.35
N TYR A 47 -31.77 9.60 -17.52
CA TYR A 47 -32.73 9.84 -18.59
C TYR A 47 -32.58 8.79 -19.69
N ASP A 48 -33.62 7.97 -19.85
CA ASP A 48 -33.75 7.03 -20.94
C ASP A 48 -34.29 7.75 -22.18
N ARG A 49 -33.42 7.90 -23.19
CA ARG A 49 -33.76 8.58 -24.44
C ARG A 49 -34.74 7.80 -25.33
N GLU A 50 -34.83 6.47 -25.17
CA GLU A 50 -35.71 5.64 -26.00
C GLU A 50 -37.15 5.74 -25.53
N THR A 51 -37.36 5.76 -24.21
CA THR A 51 -38.69 5.79 -23.60
C THR A 51 -39.12 7.18 -23.13
N GLY A 52 -38.19 8.14 -23.05
CA GLY A 52 -38.42 9.47 -22.48
C GLY A 52 -38.62 9.46 -20.96
N SER A 53 -38.18 8.39 -20.28
CA SER A 53 -38.40 8.18 -18.85
C SER A 53 -37.20 8.61 -18.01
N PHE A 54 -37.47 8.94 -16.74
CA PHE A 54 -36.46 9.31 -15.76
C PHE A 54 -36.41 8.29 -14.63
N PHE A 55 -35.21 7.89 -14.24
CA PHE A 55 -34.98 6.93 -13.17
C PHE A 55 -34.06 7.53 -12.10
N PRO A 56 -34.36 7.35 -10.81
CA PRO A 56 -33.42 7.73 -9.76
C PRO A 56 -32.13 6.93 -9.93
N PRO A 57 -30.95 7.53 -9.63
CA PRO A 57 -29.72 6.76 -9.61
C PRO A 57 -29.86 5.62 -8.59
N ALA A 58 -29.32 4.45 -8.92
CA ALA A 58 -29.27 3.35 -7.97
C ALA A 58 -28.60 3.85 -6.69
N ALA A 59 -29.23 3.62 -5.53
CA ALA A 59 -28.64 3.99 -4.24
C ALA A 59 -27.27 3.30 -4.14
N GLU A 60 -26.19 4.08 -4.05
CA GLU A 60 -24.88 3.52 -3.80
C GLU A 60 -24.95 2.70 -2.49
N PRO A 61 -24.40 1.47 -2.47
CA PRO A 61 -24.31 0.71 -1.24
C PRO A 61 -23.52 1.54 -0.24
N LYS A 62 -24.19 1.98 0.83
CA LYS A 62 -23.54 2.73 1.90
C LYS A 62 -22.39 1.86 2.44
N PRO A 63 -21.17 2.40 2.58
CA PRO A 63 -20.06 1.60 3.10
C PRO A 63 -20.47 1.00 4.46
N PRO A 64 -20.17 -0.28 4.70
CA PRO A 64 -20.52 -0.91 5.98
C PRO A 64 -19.89 -0.09 7.11
N ARG A 65 -20.65 0.10 8.19
CA ARG A 65 -20.09 0.69 9.41
C ARG A 65 -18.97 -0.25 9.90
N PRO A 66 -17.80 0.27 10.29
CA PRO A 66 -16.76 -0.56 10.89
C PRO A 66 -17.29 -1.25 12.15
N SER A 67 -16.90 -2.50 12.30
CA SER A 67 -17.24 -3.39 13.41
C SER A 67 -16.63 -2.91 14.73
N GLU A 68 -17.15 -3.40 15.85
CA GLU A 68 -16.58 -3.13 17.19
C GLU A 68 -15.13 -3.61 17.31
N GLU A 69 -14.77 -4.71 16.64
CA GLU A 69 -13.40 -5.23 16.60
C GLU A 69 -12.46 -4.25 15.88
N GLU A 70 -12.88 -3.69 14.74
CA GLU A 70 -12.12 -2.68 13.99
C GLU A 70 -11.97 -1.36 14.78
N ILE A 71 -12.91 -1.05 15.69
CA ILE A 71 -12.87 0.14 16.55
C ILE A 71 -12.01 -0.10 17.80
N LEU A 72 -12.11 -1.27 18.42
CA LEU A 72 -11.46 -1.60 19.69
C LEU A 72 -9.98 -1.97 19.50
N ALA A 73 -9.63 -2.61 18.39
CA ALA A 73 -8.27 -3.06 18.13
C ALA A 73 -7.23 -1.91 18.12
N PRO A 74 -7.47 -0.74 17.51
CA PRO A 74 -6.58 0.42 17.61
C PRO A 74 -6.39 0.94 19.03
N GLN A 75 -7.47 1.04 19.82
CA GLN A 75 -7.42 1.57 21.19
C GLN A 75 -6.64 0.62 22.12
N MET A 76 -6.87 -0.68 21.98
CA MET A 76 -6.15 -1.70 22.73
C MET A 76 -4.66 -1.71 22.36
N ARG A 77 -4.31 -1.62 21.07
CA ARG A 77 -2.92 -1.52 20.60
C ARG A 77 -2.21 -0.31 21.22
N THR A 78 -2.85 0.86 21.21
CA THR A 78 -2.31 2.08 21.83
C THR A 78 -2.11 1.91 23.34
N ALA A 79 -3.07 1.31 24.04
CA ALA A 79 -2.97 1.07 25.48
C ALA A 79 -1.83 0.10 25.84
N VAL A 80 -1.71 -1.01 25.09
CA VAL A 80 -0.61 -1.98 25.27
C VAL A 80 0.74 -1.33 24.97
N ARG A 81 0.84 -0.54 23.89
CA ARG A 81 2.07 0.17 23.54
C ARG A 81 2.46 1.19 24.61
N ALA A 82 1.50 1.94 25.16
CA ALA A 82 1.74 2.90 26.24
C ALA A 82 2.21 2.20 27.53
N LEU A 83 1.65 1.03 27.85
CA LEU A 83 2.07 0.23 29.00
C LEU A 83 3.50 -0.30 28.84
N LEU A 84 3.90 -0.68 27.62
CA LEU A 84 5.22 -1.24 27.33
C LEU A 84 6.30 -0.19 27.07
N ALA A 85 5.93 1.05 26.73
CA ALA A 85 6.86 2.13 26.38
C ALA A 85 8.02 2.35 27.38
N PRO A 86 7.84 2.28 28.71
CA PRO A 86 8.94 2.46 29.67
C PRO A 86 9.92 1.27 29.74
N CYS A 87 9.52 0.10 29.23
CA CYS A 87 10.29 -1.15 29.29
C CYS A 87 10.98 -1.49 27.96
N ALA A 88 10.77 -0.69 26.91
CA ALA A 88 10.98 -1.12 25.53
C ALA A 88 12.39 -0.84 25.02
N VAL A 89 13.35 -1.69 25.39
CA VAL A 89 14.32 -2.16 24.39
C VAL A 89 13.75 -3.46 23.85
N LEU A 90 12.92 -3.37 22.80
CA LEU A 90 12.44 -4.57 22.11
C LEU A 90 13.64 -5.29 21.49
N THR A 91 13.74 -6.59 21.72
CA THR A 91 14.65 -7.43 20.93
C THR A 91 14.14 -7.52 19.50
N ASP A 92 15.02 -7.87 18.57
CA ASP A 92 14.64 -8.07 17.16
C ASP A 92 13.52 -9.11 17.02
N ASP A 93 13.64 -10.25 17.72
CA ASP A 93 12.60 -11.29 17.75
C ASP A 93 11.25 -10.78 18.25
N GLN A 94 11.24 -9.96 19.31
CA GLN A 94 9.99 -9.40 19.85
C GLN A 94 9.35 -8.41 18.87
N ALA A 95 10.17 -7.55 18.26
CA ALA A 95 9.69 -6.58 17.28
C ALA A 95 9.12 -7.23 16.02
N LEU A 96 9.73 -8.34 15.58
CA LEU A 96 9.25 -9.14 14.46
C LEU A 96 8.00 -9.96 14.81
N ALA A 97 7.90 -10.50 16.03
CA ALA A 97 6.75 -11.29 16.47
C ALA A 97 5.50 -10.42 16.76
N MET A 98 5.69 -9.15 17.10
CA MET A 98 4.61 -8.23 17.50
C MET A 98 4.64 -6.92 16.68
N PRO A 99 4.56 -7.00 15.33
CA PRO A 99 4.83 -5.86 14.45
C PRO A 99 3.79 -4.73 14.59
N ASP A 100 2.61 -5.02 15.14
CA ASP A 100 1.57 -4.03 15.43
C ASP A 100 1.89 -3.16 16.67
N LEU A 101 2.72 -3.66 17.59
CA LEU A 101 3.12 -2.91 18.77
C LEU A 101 4.27 -1.95 18.47
N VAL A 102 5.02 -2.19 17.39
CA VAL A 102 6.10 -1.33 16.94
C VAL A 102 5.52 -0.05 16.36
N ARG A 103 6.07 1.10 16.76
CA ARG A 103 5.67 2.42 16.25
C ARG A 103 5.96 2.53 14.75
N THR A 104 5.08 3.15 13.98
CA THR A 104 5.37 3.42 12.56
C THR A 104 6.24 4.67 12.38
N TRP A 105 6.85 4.80 11.21
CA TRP A 105 7.63 5.99 10.85
C TRP A 105 6.77 7.25 10.86
N GLU A 106 5.53 7.16 10.37
CA GLU A 106 4.58 8.27 10.32
C GLU A 106 4.23 8.74 11.74
N GLU A 107 3.97 7.81 12.66
CA GLU A 107 3.76 8.13 14.08
C GLU A 107 5.01 8.78 14.71
N ALA A 108 6.21 8.34 14.35
CA ALA A 108 7.46 8.93 14.84
C ALA A 108 7.69 10.35 14.30
N LEU A 109 7.35 10.57 13.02
CA LEU A 109 7.43 11.87 12.36
C LEU A 109 6.44 12.87 12.96
N GLU A 110 5.20 12.45 13.20
CA GLU A 110 4.16 13.27 13.84
C GLU A 110 4.53 13.64 15.28
N ALA A 111 5.12 12.70 16.03
CA ALA A 111 5.57 12.98 17.40
C ALA A 111 6.70 14.02 17.45
N GLY A 112 7.53 14.12 16.40
CA GLY A 112 8.63 15.08 16.29
C GLY A 112 9.73 14.92 17.35
N ALA A 113 9.70 13.84 18.13
CA ALA A 113 10.66 13.56 19.20
C ALA A 113 11.90 12.83 18.64
N ALA A 114 13.05 13.05 19.28
CA ALA A 114 14.26 12.32 18.96
C ALA A 114 14.08 10.81 19.22
N LEU A 115 14.62 9.99 18.34
CA LEU A 115 14.73 8.55 18.49
C LEU A 115 16.15 8.23 18.93
N ASP A 116 16.29 7.49 20.03
CA ASP A 116 17.58 7.03 20.53
C ASP A 116 18.05 5.79 19.76
N THR A 117 19.35 5.50 19.83
CA THR A 117 19.92 4.24 19.35
C THR A 117 19.17 3.03 19.95
N ALA A 118 19.04 1.97 19.15
CA ALA A 118 18.29 0.76 19.41
C ALA A 118 16.76 0.91 19.45
N THR A 119 16.21 2.11 19.23
CA THR A 119 14.77 2.28 18.99
C THR A 119 14.35 1.48 17.76
N VAL A 120 13.21 0.78 17.84
CA VAL A 120 12.65 0.01 16.72
C VAL A 120 11.41 0.71 16.18
N LEU A 121 11.29 0.77 14.86
CA LEU A 121 10.16 1.40 14.17
C LEU A 121 9.84 0.68 12.85
N ARG A 122 8.64 0.84 12.32
CA ARG A 122 8.21 0.24 11.05
C ARG A 122 8.03 1.27 9.95
N HIS A 123 8.43 0.92 8.73
CA HIS A 123 8.19 1.73 7.54
C HIS A 123 8.01 0.80 6.34
N ASP A 124 6.98 1.03 5.53
CA ASP A 124 6.66 0.24 4.33
C ASP A 124 6.66 -1.28 4.55
N GLY A 125 6.10 -1.71 5.68
CA GLY A 125 6.00 -3.13 6.06
C GLY A 125 7.27 -3.72 6.68
N VAL A 126 8.42 -3.05 6.56
CA VAL A 126 9.72 -3.48 7.10
C VAL A 126 9.94 -2.90 8.49
N THR A 127 10.56 -3.69 9.37
CA THR A 127 10.94 -3.26 10.72
C THR A 127 12.42 -2.83 10.72
N TYR A 128 12.69 -1.63 11.24
CA TYR A 128 14.02 -1.02 11.29
C TYR A 128 14.46 -0.73 12.72
N ARG A 129 15.76 -0.86 12.97
CA ARG A 129 16.44 -0.44 14.19
C ARG A 129 17.22 0.86 13.94
N VAL A 130 17.07 1.81 14.85
CA VAL A 130 17.85 3.05 14.88
C VAL A 130 19.26 2.71 15.34
N VAL A 131 20.26 3.00 14.51
CA VAL A 131 21.68 2.78 14.83
C VAL A 131 22.32 4.06 15.36
N GLN A 132 21.88 5.21 14.86
CA GLN A 132 22.36 6.52 15.30
C GLN A 132 21.17 7.38 15.76
N PRO A 133 21.29 8.10 16.89
CA PRO A 133 20.21 8.95 17.36
C PRO A 133 19.84 10.01 16.32
N VAL A 134 18.55 10.25 16.15
CA VAL A 134 18.02 11.07 15.05
C VAL A 134 16.68 11.69 15.42
N THR A 135 16.44 12.92 14.96
CA THR A 135 15.09 13.49 14.94
C THR A 135 14.46 13.19 13.58
N PRO A 136 13.31 12.47 13.52
CA PRO A 136 12.64 12.11 12.27
C PRO A 136 12.36 13.33 11.38
N GLN A 137 12.59 13.18 10.07
CA GLN A 137 12.34 14.20 9.06
C GLN A 137 11.70 13.56 7.83
N ALA A 138 10.67 14.18 7.26
CA ALA A 138 9.87 13.59 6.19
C ALA A 138 10.69 13.12 4.96
N HIS A 139 11.80 13.79 4.65
CA HIS A 139 12.67 13.49 3.52
C HIS A 139 13.80 12.47 3.85
N GLN A 140 13.82 11.93 5.07
CA GLN A 140 14.82 10.99 5.56
C GLN A 140 14.18 9.70 6.13
N PRO A 141 13.26 9.04 5.40
CA PRO A 141 12.62 7.83 5.91
C PRO A 141 13.61 6.65 5.98
N PRO A 142 13.36 5.67 6.86
CA PRO A 142 14.07 4.38 6.83
C PRO A 142 14.04 3.74 5.44
N GLY A 143 15.09 2.98 5.09
CA GLY A 143 15.17 2.31 3.79
C GLY A 143 15.46 3.23 2.58
N SER A 144 15.51 4.55 2.76
CA SER A 144 15.94 5.47 1.70
C SER A 144 17.46 5.52 1.52
N GLU A 145 17.88 5.98 0.34
CA GLU A 145 19.31 6.19 0.03
C GLU A 145 19.94 7.15 1.04
N GLY A 146 21.15 6.82 1.51
CA GLY A 146 21.87 7.60 2.52
C GLY A 146 21.40 7.41 3.96
N MET A 147 20.25 6.77 4.19
CA MET A 147 19.70 6.60 5.55
C MET A 147 20.08 5.29 6.25
N LEU A 148 20.81 4.41 5.57
CA LEU A 148 21.23 3.11 6.11
C LEU A 148 22.21 3.19 7.29
N ALA A 149 22.89 4.32 7.47
CA ALA A 149 23.73 4.58 8.65
C ALA A 149 22.89 4.90 9.90
N VAL A 150 21.65 5.36 9.71
CA VAL A 150 20.73 5.76 10.77
C VAL A 150 19.72 4.65 11.06
N TYR A 151 19.18 4.01 10.02
CA TYR A 151 18.18 2.96 10.13
C TYR A 151 18.67 1.68 9.45
N ARG A 152 18.69 0.57 10.20
CA ARG A 152 19.00 -0.77 9.66
C ARG A 152 17.75 -1.63 9.65
N PRO A 153 17.42 -2.32 8.55
CA PRO A 153 16.37 -3.31 8.60
C PRO A 153 16.78 -4.42 9.57
N ILE A 154 15.82 -4.89 10.36
CA ILE A 154 16.02 -6.04 11.25
C ILE A 154 15.91 -7.30 10.40
N GLU A 155 16.89 -8.20 10.55
CA GLU A 155 16.89 -9.48 9.86
C GLU A 155 15.76 -10.38 10.36
N THR A 156 14.98 -10.91 9.42
CA THR A 156 13.97 -11.92 9.69
C THR A 156 14.61 -13.28 9.91
N ALA A 157 14.08 -14.07 10.85
CA ALA A 157 14.58 -15.42 11.12
C ALA A 157 14.31 -16.37 9.95
N HIS A 158 15.33 -16.58 9.10
CA HIS A 158 15.36 -17.55 8.02
C HIS A 158 16.72 -18.25 8.00
N ALA A 159 16.75 -19.51 7.58
CA ALA A 159 17.98 -20.28 7.52
C ALA A 159 18.95 -19.79 6.42
N GLY A 160 18.44 -19.10 5.40
CA GLY A 160 19.24 -18.65 4.26
C GLY A 160 19.68 -19.80 3.36
N THR A 161 18.84 -20.83 3.22
CA THR A 161 19.07 -21.97 2.32
C THR A 161 18.17 -21.88 1.08
N GLU A 162 18.35 -22.77 0.11
CA GLU A 162 17.48 -22.83 -1.07
C GLU A 162 16.01 -23.10 -0.69
N GLU A 163 15.77 -23.88 0.35
CA GLU A 163 14.43 -24.24 0.85
C GLU A 163 13.81 -23.17 1.76
N ASP A 164 14.65 -22.44 2.50
CA ASP A 164 14.23 -21.34 3.38
C ASP A 164 15.10 -20.09 3.12
N PRO A 165 14.91 -19.43 1.97
CA PRO A 165 15.70 -18.26 1.60
C PRO A 165 15.26 -17.04 2.41
N ILE A 166 16.22 -16.17 2.71
CA ILE A 166 15.95 -14.92 3.41
C ILE A 166 15.22 -13.95 2.46
N PRO A 167 14.04 -13.40 2.82
CA PRO A 167 13.42 -12.35 2.03
C PRO A 167 14.33 -11.11 1.96
N PHE A 168 14.75 -10.74 0.74
CA PHE A 168 15.66 -9.62 0.57
C PHE A 168 14.97 -8.29 0.90
N VAL A 169 15.63 -7.49 1.73
CA VAL A 169 15.25 -6.12 2.08
C VAL A 169 16.43 -5.20 1.78
N TYR A 170 16.18 -4.08 1.09
CA TYR A 170 17.23 -3.11 0.79
C TYR A 170 17.92 -2.63 2.08
N GLY A 171 19.25 -2.64 2.09
CA GLY A 171 20.06 -2.19 3.22
C GLY A 171 20.30 -3.22 4.31
N MET A 172 19.82 -4.46 4.17
CA MET A 172 20.17 -5.58 5.04
C MET A 172 21.60 -6.07 4.79
N ASP A 173 22.13 -6.86 5.71
CA ASP A 173 23.40 -7.55 5.48
C ASP A 173 23.15 -8.80 4.62
N ALA A 174 23.82 -8.86 3.46
CA ALA A 174 23.79 -10.02 2.58
C ALA A 174 25.12 -10.78 2.71
N LEU A 175 25.06 -12.05 3.14
CA LEU A 175 26.25 -12.85 3.46
C LEU A 175 26.52 -13.88 2.38
N ALA A 176 27.79 -14.03 2.02
CA ALA A 176 28.28 -15.04 1.09
C ALA A 176 27.81 -16.45 1.46
N GLY A 177 27.35 -17.19 0.45
CA GLY A 177 26.86 -18.56 0.59
C GLY A 177 25.38 -18.67 1.00
N LEU A 178 24.77 -17.61 1.52
CA LEU A 178 23.34 -17.61 1.88
C LEU A 178 22.44 -17.30 0.67
N TYR A 179 21.19 -17.78 0.77
CA TYR A 179 20.16 -17.66 -0.24
C TYR A 179 19.11 -16.62 0.14
N TYR A 180 18.68 -15.87 -0.86
CA TYR A 180 17.76 -14.76 -0.74
C TYR A 180 16.65 -14.84 -1.78
N SER A 181 15.42 -14.51 -1.39
CA SER A 181 14.29 -14.39 -2.30
C SER A 181 14.01 -12.94 -2.64
N TYR A 182 13.86 -12.62 -3.92
CA TYR A 182 13.56 -11.27 -4.40
C TYR A 182 12.80 -11.30 -5.72
N ALA A 183 11.73 -10.51 -5.83
CA ALA A 183 10.90 -10.40 -7.04
C ALA A 183 10.48 -11.76 -7.64
N GLY A 184 10.21 -12.76 -6.78
CA GLY A 184 9.85 -14.13 -7.19
C GLY A 184 11.04 -15.01 -7.64
N GLY A 185 12.26 -14.48 -7.66
CA GLY A 185 13.49 -15.22 -7.92
C GLY A 185 14.21 -15.68 -6.65
N LEU A 186 15.08 -16.68 -6.82
CA LEU A 186 16.01 -17.15 -5.80
C LEU A 186 17.44 -16.77 -6.21
N TYR A 187 18.20 -16.24 -5.27
CA TYR A 187 19.56 -15.77 -5.47
C TYR A 187 20.46 -16.28 -4.36
N GLN A 188 21.72 -16.57 -4.66
CA GLN A 188 22.74 -16.86 -3.67
C GLN A 188 23.80 -15.76 -3.73
N VAL A 189 24.33 -15.33 -2.58
CA VAL A 189 25.50 -14.46 -2.57
C VAL A 189 26.74 -15.29 -2.88
N ALA A 190 27.52 -14.87 -3.87
CA ALA A 190 28.76 -15.52 -4.26
C ALA A 190 29.79 -15.57 -3.11
N GLU A 191 30.67 -16.57 -3.13
CA GLU A 191 31.76 -16.66 -2.16
C GLU A 191 32.64 -15.39 -2.18
N GLY A 192 32.92 -14.83 -1.00
CA GLY A 192 33.65 -13.56 -0.86
C GLY A 192 32.83 -12.32 -1.24
N GLY A 193 31.54 -12.47 -1.52
CA GLY A 193 30.63 -11.40 -1.95
C GLY A 193 29.83 -10.73 -0.83
N ASP A 194 30.27 -10.77 0.44
CA ASP A 194 29.57 -10.12 1.56
C ASP A 194 29.24 -8.65 1.26
N MET A 195 27.99 -8.25 1.48
CA MET A 195 27.51 -6.88 1.28
C MET A 195 26.83 -6.38 2.55
N LYS A 196 27.53 -5.51 3.31
CA LYS A 196 27.11 -5.02 4.64
C LYS A 196 27.23 -3.49 4.74
N PRO A 197 26.14 -2.73 4.53
CA PRO A 197 24.87 -3.19 4.00
C PRO A 197 24.91 -3.56 2.52
N CYS A 198 23.91 -4.32 2.10
CA CYS A 198 23.60 -4.53 0.71
C CYS A 198 22.76 -3.37 0.16
N VAL A 199 23.38 -2.56 -0.70
CA VAL A 199 22.71 -1.49 -1.48
C VAL A 199 22.41 -1.90 -2.91
N TRP A 200 22.72 -3.14 -3.29
CA TRP A 200 22.51 -3.65 -4.63
C TRP A 200 21.39 -4.69 -4.62
N LEU A 201 20.39 -4.49 -5.49
CA LEU A 201 19.28 -5.43 -5.60
C LEU A 201 19.75 -6.79 -6.17
N PRO A 202 19.13 -7.92 -5.79
CA PRO A 202 19.53 -9.24 -6.28
C PRO A 202 19.54 -9.41 -7.80
N ASP A 203 18.69 -8.67 -8.51
CA ASP A 203 18.60 -8.69 -9.98
C ASP A 203 19.48 -7.62 -10.67
N SER A 204 20.31 -6.90 -9.92
CA SER A 204 21.17 -5.81 -10.45
C SER A 204 22.29 -6.27 -11.37
N GLY A 205 22.53 -7.59 -11.49
CA GLY A 205 23.54 -8.15 -12.41
C GLY A 205 24.99 -7.99 -11.94
N ILE A 206 25.23 -7.61 -10.69
CA ILE A 206 26.56 -7.64 -10.08
C ILE A 206 27.00 -9.09 -9.82
N TRP A 207 28.32 -9.33 -9.79
CA TRP A 207 28.86 -10.69 -9.65
C TRP A 207 28.57 -11.32 -8.29
N GLN A 208 28.31 -10.52 -7.26
CA GLN A 208 27.96 -11.01 -5.92
C GLN A 208 26.62 -11.75 -5.92
N TRP A 209 25.71 -11.48 -6.85
CA TRP A 209 24.41 -12.13 -6.91
C TRP A 209 24.39 -13.23 -7.98
N ILE A 210 24.23 -14.47 -7.55
CA ILE A 210 24.08 -15.63 -8.43
C ILE A 210 22.60 -16.01 -8.45
N ARG A 211 21.93 -15.83 -9.59
CA ARG A 211 20.54 -16.27 -9.76
C ARG A 211 20.48 -17.79 -9.87
N ILE A 212 19.63 -18.41 -9.05
CA ILE A 212 19.44 -19.86 -9.03
C ILE A 212 18.24 -20.21 -9.92
N GLU A 213 18.50 -20.99 -10.97
CA GLU A 213 17.45 -21.50 -11.83
C GLU A 213 16.92 -22.82 -11.27
N LYS A 214 15.63 -22.87 -10.92
CA LYS A 214 15.00 -24.13 -10.52
C LYS A 214 14.93 -25.06 -11.74
N VAL A 215 15.74 -26.12 -11.73
CA VAL A 215 15.67 -27.17 -12.75
C VAL A 215 14.31 -27.87 -12.62
N GLN A 216 13.45 -27.72 -13.63
CA GLN A 216 12.23 -28.51 -13.70
C GLN A 216 12.62 -29.98 -13.89
N LYS A 217 12.49 -30.80 -12.83
CA LYS A 217 12.55 -32.27 -12.95
C LYS A 217 11.44 -32.72 -13.90
N THR A 218 11.79 -32.90 -15.17
CA THR A 218 10.94 -33.58 -16.13
C THR A 218 10.84 -35.04 -15.66
N SER A 219 9.67 -35.43 -15.13
CA SER A 219 9.41 -36.83 -14.81
C SER A 219 9.37 -37.62 -16.11
N HIS A 220 10.49 -38.24 -16.49
CA HIS A 220 10.52 -39.20 -17.57
C HIS A 220 9.92 -40.51 -17.02
N ASN A 221 8.64 -40.71 -17.32
CA ASN A 221 7.92 -41.94 -16.99
C ASN A 221 8.44 -43.03 -17.94
N GLY A 222 9.48 -43.74 -17.52
CA GLY A 222 10.00 -44.93 -18.21
C GLY A 222 9.00 -46.06 -18.08
N GLY A 223 8.07 -46.16 -19.03
CA GLY A 223 7.28 -47.36 -19.24
C GLY A 223 8.16 -48.43 -19.87
N GLU A 224 8.72 -49.31 -19.04
CA GLU A 224 9.24 -50.59 -19.52
C GLU A 224 8.07 -51.54 -19.77
N THR A 225 7.81 -51.82 -21.04
CA THR A 225 7.12 -53.04 -21.48
C THR A 225 8.06 -53.76 -22.44
N GLU A 226 8.65 -54.86 -21.97
CA GLU A 226 8.94 -56.06 -22.78
C GLU A 226 8.94 -57.29 -21.88
#